data_AF-A0A7S2JTK4-F1
#
_entry.id   AF-A0A7S2JTK4-F1
#
_cell.length_a   1.000
_cell.length_b   1.000
_cell.length_c   1.000
_cell.angle_alpha   90.00
_cell.angle_beta   90.00
_cell.angle_gamma   90.00
#
_symmetry.space_group_name_H-M   'P 1'
#
loop_
_entity.id
_entity.type
_entity.pdbx_description
1 polymer ?
#
loop_
_entity_poly.entity_id
_entity_poly.type
_entity_poly.pdbx_seq_one_letter_code
_entity_poly.pdbx_strand_id
1 'polypeptide(L)'
;ELTSPSFRSPPGSLFQLERDLADAIFLRLPPPTPSIPPAKVWCSGVQVTQTRTQITSMERYHDSSRPCFHAGSSVALADGTQVLIRDLAKGDRVVTAGGGAAVVRCVVRTACPQGQTDLVKLPSGLRVTPWHPVRLASDGPWLFPESDVSGAVRDHAAPCDAVFSVLLENGHTLLIDGYECVGLGHGIENDPVASHPFFGQQDAVLASLQAMEGWHVGLVDLDPFLPVQRDASGLVSGLRVGRTQGLRRERMRTAPEAMERLHQVTGWTPDPQHVRPLEVVRTQKEFALASVTASWRSVADWVCHDVFGTPARRTHDGRRVSDRPAAGSAVLAPQPFPYELPVGTQHMVLWMAVTEVQGATAWTDDRITASIASAVDESGAGGEFVWYHNPKPSVIDAHLTHVQVFWRPSRRSAVAEIGRLQLSSALSRSCEQFSHRC
;
A
#
# COMPACT_ATOMS: atom_id res chain seq x y z
N GLU A 1 -26.33 9.96 -48.67
CA GLU A 1 -26.04 10.05 -47.24
C GLU A 1 -24.96 9.03 -46.90
N LEU A 2 -23.73 9.47 -46.65
CA LEU A 2 -22.64 8.65 -46.15
C LEU A 2 -22.12 9.36 -44.90
N THR A 3 -22.65 8.97 -43.75
CA THR A 3 -22.21 9.45 -42.44
C THR A 3 -21.04 8.59 -41.98
N SER A 4 -19.83 9.15 -42.06
CA SER A 4 -18.64 8.60 -41.41
C SER A 4 -18.84 8.61 -39.89
N PRO A 5 -18.51 7.53 -39.16
CA PRO A 5 -18.57 7.53 -37.72
C PRO A 5 -17.44 8.42 -37.19
N SER A 6 -17.83 9.49 -36.50
CA SER A 6 -16.89 10.36 -35.79
C SER A 6 -16.28 9.56 -34.64
N PHE A 7 -15.04 9.10 -34.84
CA PHE A 7 -14.19 8.59 -33.78
C PHE A 7 -13.84 9.78 -32.87
N ARG A 8 -14.66 10.04 -31.86
CA ARG A 8 -14.31 10.96 -30.78
C ARG A 8 -13.32 10.23 -29.89
N SER A 9 -12.04 10.42 -30.18
CA SER A 9 -10.97 10.00 -29.28
C SER A 9 -11.15 10.70 -27.92
N PRO A 10 -10.91 10.00 -26.80
CA PRO A 10 -11.09 10.57 -25.47
C PRO A 10 -10.22 11.83 -25.32
N PRO A 11 -10.68 12.86 -24.57
CA PRO A 11 -9.91 14.07 -24.35
C PRO A 11 -8.56 13.71 -23.73
N GLY A 12 -7.48 13.98 -24.46
CA GLY A 12 -6.10 13.64 -24.08
C GLY A 12 -5.36 12.73 -25.08
N SER A 13 -6.07 11.97 -25.93
CA SER A 13 -5.42 11.00 -26.83
C SER A 13 -4.55 11.64 -27.92
N LEU A 14 -4.92 12.82 -28.42
CA LEU A 14 -4.12 13.55 -29.39
C LEU A 14 -2.84 14.08 -28.75
N PHE A 15 -2.95 14.61 -27.53
CA PHE A 15 -1.79 15.07 -26.77
C PHE A 15 -0.84 13.92 -26.42
N GLN A 16 -1.38 12.75 -26.07
CA GLN A 16 -0.59 11.53 -25.86
C GLN A 16 0.16 11.13 -27.12
N LEU A 17 -0.51 11.04 -28.26
CA LEU A 17 0.12 10.69 -29.54
C LEU A 17 1.24 11.66 -29.92
N GLU A 18 1.00 12.97 -29.81
CA GLU A 18 2.00 14.00 -30.11
C GLU A 18 3.20 13.93 -29.16
N ARG A 19 2.97 13.67 -27.86
CA ARG A 19 4.05 13.51 -26.89
C ARG A 19 4.86 12.26 -27.17
N ASP A 20 4.23 11.13 -27.46
CA ASP A 20 4.92 9.85 -27.71
C ASP A 20 5.72 9.92 -29.03
N LEU A 21 5.19 10.61 -30.05
CA LEU A 21 5.93 10.94 -31.27
C LEU A 21 7.13 11.86 -30.98
N ALA A 22 6.96 12.90 -30.17
CA ALA A 22 8.04 13.80 -29.78
C ALA A 22 9.14 13.06 -28.99
N ASP A 23 8.76 12.14 -28.11
CA ASP A 23 9.67 11.31 -27.30
C ASP A 23 10.50 10.37 -28.20
N ALA A 24 9.84 9.70 -29.15
CA ALA A 24 10.50 8.85 -30.14
C ALA A 24 11.45 9.63 -31.05
N ILE A 25 11.13 10.88 -31.41
CA ILE A 25 12.02 11.77 -32.16
C ILE A 25 13.20 12.19 -31.28
N PHE A 26 12.94 12.57 -30.04
CA PHE A 26 13.95 13.02 -29.09
C PHE A 26 15.00 11.94 -28.81
N LEU A 27 14.57 10.69 -28.63
CA LEU A 27 15.44 9.53 -28.47
C LEU A 27 16.40 9.30 -29.63
N ARG A 28 15.97 9.62 -30.85
CA ARG A 28 16.77 9.46 -32.08
C ARG A 28 17.71 10.63 -32.33
N LEU A 29 17.63 11.70 -31.54
CA LEU A 29 18.57 12.80 -31.67
C LEU A 29 19.98 12.32 -31.28
N PRO A 30 21.03 12.79 -31.96
CA PRO A 30 22.38 12.60 -31.46
C PRO A 30 22.51 13.33 -30.11
N PRO A 31 23.26 12.78 -29.15
CA PRO A 31 23.52 13.46 -27.88
C PRO A 31 24.07 14.87 -28.10
N PRO A 32 23.72 15.85 -27.25
CA PRO A 32 24.14 17.23 -27.46
C PRO A 32 25.66 17.35 -27.41
N THR A 33 26.24 17.99 -28.42
CA THR A 33 27.67 18.34 -28.44
C THR A 33 27.96 19.36 -27.34
N PRO A 34 28.88 19.10 -26.39
CA PRO A 34 29.20 20.05 -25.34
C PRO A 34 29.65 21.39 -25.92
N SER A 35 28.96 22.47 -25.55
CA SER A 35 29.24 23.83 -26.04
C SER A 35 30.28 24.59 -25.22
N ILE A 36 30.73 24.01 -24.11
CA ILE A 36 31.68 24.64 -23.17
C ILE A 36 32.99 23.82 -23.17
N PRO A 37 34.14 24.43 -23.48
CA PRO A 37 35.43 23.74 -23.43
C PRO A 37 35.78 23.30 -21.99
N PRO A 38 36.53 22.19 -21.82
CA PRO A 38 36.89 21.68 -20.50
C PRO A 38 37.63 22.71 -19.66
N ALA A 39 37.23 22.83 -18.39
CA ALA A 39 37.81 23.80 -17.47
C ALA A 39 39.17 23.32 -16.94
N LYS A 40 40.17 24.20 -16.95
CA LYS A 40 41.45 23.93 -16.28
C LYS A 40 41.34 24.40 -14.83
N VAL A 41 41.43 23.48 -13.88
CA VAL A 41 41.27 23.76 -12.45
C VAL A 41 42.57 23.41 -11.73
N TRP A 42 42.99 24.25 -10.79
CA TRP A 42 44.15 23.98 -9.94
C TRP A 42 43.70 23.26 -8.67
N CYS A 43 44.19 22.04 -8.45
CA CYS A 43 43.95 21.27 -7.24
C CYS A 43 45.30 20.85 -6.64
N SER A 44 45.51 21.17 -5.36
CA SER A 44 46.72 20.76 -4.61
C SER A 44 48.05 21.10 -5.30
N GLY A 45 48.13 22.27 -5.94
CA GLY A 45 49.34 22.72 -6.63
C GLY A 45 49.60 22.08 -8.01
N VAL A 46 48.66 21.28 -8.53
CA VAL A 46 48.72 20.67 -9.86
C VAL A 46 47.57 21.18 -10.73
N GLN A 47 47.87 21.52 -11.97
CA GLN A 47 46.85 21.90 -12.95
C GLN A 47 46.18 20.63 -13.52
N VAL A 48 44.89 20.47 -13.26
CA VAL A 48 44.09 19.34 -13.74
C VAL A 48 43.06 19.84 -14.75
N THR A 49 42.96 19.17 -15.89
CA THR A 49 41.91 19.45 -16.88
C THR A 49 40.66 18.67 -16.48
N GLN A 50 39.61 19.36 -16.01
CA GLN A 50 38.31 18.74 -15.79
C GLN A 50 37.61 18.53 -17.13
N THR A 51 37.69 17.30 -17.65
CA THR A 51 36.84 16.85 -18.75
C THR A 51 35.41 16.68 -18.27
N ARG A 52 34.46 17.37 -18.90
CA ARG A 52 33.03 17.07 -18.73
C ARG A 52 32.68 15.81 -19.53
N THR A 53 31.97 14.88 -18.89
CA THR A 53 31.55 13.62 -19.51
C THR A 53 30.56 13.88 -20.64
N GLN A 54 30.85 13.37 -21.83
CA GLN A 54 29.93 13.41 -22.96
C GLN A 54 28.70 12.53 -22.66
N ILE A 55 27.51 13.03 -22.95
CA ILE A 55 26.29 12.21 -22.96
C ILE A 55 26.38 11.31 -24.20
N THR A 56 26.22 10.00 -24.03
CA THR A 56 26.45 9.01 -25.11
C THR A 56 25.16 8.57 -25.81
N SER A 57 24.00 8.84 -25.21
CA SER A 57 22.67 8.54 -25.78
C SER A 57 21.65 9.52 -25.22
N MET A 58 20.64 9.88 -26.02
CA MET A 58 19.48 10.67 -25.57
C MET A 58 18.59 9.88 -24.59
N GLU A 59 18.75 8.57 -24.51
CA GLU A 59 18.13 7.71 -23.48
C GLU A 59 18.58 8.10 -22.06
N ARG A 60 19.71 8.81 -21.87
CA ARG A 60 20.09 9.32 -20.54
C ARG A 60 19.09 10.35 -19.97
N TYR A 61 18.21 10.91 -20.79
CA TYR A 61 17.12 11.77 -20.34
C TYR A 61 15.87 10.96 -19.94
N HIS A 62 15.80 9.69 -20.32
CA HIS A 62 14.86 8.75 -19.71
C HIS A 62 15.35 8.42 -18.31
N ASP A 63 14.54 8.81 -17.34
CA ASP A 63 14.98 8.88 -15.96
C ASP A 63 14.99 7.49 -15.29
N SER A 64 16.03 6.69 -15.54
CA SER A 64 16.34 5.49 -14.75
C SER A 64 16.75 5.80 -13.31
N SER A 65 16.69 7.07 -12.87
CA SER A 65 17.08 7.46 -11.52
C SER A 65 16.07 7.12 -10.43
N ARG A 66 14.91 6.55 -10.76
CA ARG A 66 13.85 6.25 -9.78
C ARG A 66 13.30 4.83 -9.96
N PRO A 67 14.13 3.78 -9.97
CA PRO A 67 13.65 2.41 -10.20
C PRO A 67 12.83 1.95 -9.00
N CYS A 68 11.50 1.93 -9.16
CA CYS A 68 10.57 1.61 -8.08
C CYS A 68 9.41 0.70 -8.54
N PHE A 69 8.72 0.11 -7.57
CA PHE A 69 7.55 -0.75 -7.77
C PHE A 69 6.30 -0.12 -7.17
N HIS A 70 5.14 -0.47 -7.71
CA HIS A 70 3.86 -0.10 -7.13
C HIS A 70 3.59 -0.87 -5.82
N ALA A 71 2.89 -0.23 -4.87
CA ALA A 71 2.56 -0.77 -3.55
C ALA A 71 1.96 -2.19 -3.55
N GLY A 72 1.15 -2.49 -4.56
CA GLY A 72 0.45 -3.77 -4.73
C GLY A 72 1.20 -4.85 -5.51
N SER A 73 2.52 -4.73 -5.70
CA SER A 73 3.33 -5.79 -6.32
C SER A 73 3.68 -6.91 -5.33
N SER A 74 3.57 -8.17 -5.76
CA SER A 74 3.73 -9.34 -4.90
C SER A 74 5.18 -9.85 -4.88
N VAL A 75 5.81 -9.83 -3.71
CA VAL A 75 7.18 -10.29 -3.47
C VAL A 75 7.16 -11.72 -2.94
N ALA A 76 7.94 -12.60 -3.57
CA ALA A 76 8.08 -13.99 -3.12
C ALA A 76 9.02 -14.10 -1.91
N LEU A 77 8.57 -14.78 -0.86
CA LEU A 77 9.36 -15.09 0.33
C LEU A 77 9.98 -16.49 0.26
N ALA A 78 11.08 -16.67 0.98
CA ALA A 78 11.86 -17.92 1.01
C ALA A 78 11.10 -19.09 1.67
N ASP A 79 10.01 -18.83 2.40
CA ASP A 79 9.13 -19.85 2.97
C ASP A 79 8.02 -20.31 2.00
N GLY A 80 8.04 -19.80 0.77
CA GLY A 80 7.05 -20.11 -0.27
C GLY A 80 5.79 -19.24 -0.21
N THR A 81 5.66 -18.37 0.78
CA THR A 81 4.57 -17.39 0.85
C THR A 81 4.88 -16.14 0.01
N GLN A 82 3.92 -15.23 -0.07
CA GLN A 82 4.08 -13.95 -0.76
C GLN A 82 3.56 -12.80 0.11
N VAL A 83 4.18 -11.64 -0.06
CA VAL A 83 3.78 -10.40 0.61
C VAL A 83 3.76 -9.26 -0.40
N LEU A 84 2.88 -8.29 -0.23
CA LEU A 84 2.92 -7.10 -1.07
C LEU A 84 4.13 -6.25 -0.69
N ILE A 85 4.76 -5.59 -1.66
CA ILE A 85 5.99 -4.83 -1.43
C ILE A 85 5.81 -3.70 -0.41
N ARG A 86 4.60 -3.10 -0.34
CA ARG A 86 4.24 -2.10 0.68
C ARG A 86 4.23 -2.65 2.11
N ASP A 87 4.05 -3.97 2.25
CA ASP A 87 3.96 -4.68 3.52
C ASP A 87 5.28 -5.40 3.84
N LEU A 88 6.24 -5.45 2.92
CA LEU A 88 7.56 -6.03 3.13
C LEU A 88 8.28 -5.30 4.26
N ALA A 89 8.95 -6.06 5.13
CA ALA A 89 9.62 -5.53 6.31
C ALA A 89 11.10 -5.95 6.37
N LYS A 90 11.90 -5.13 7.06
CA LYS A 90 13.27 -5.49 7.41
C LYS A 90 13.30 -6.81 8.19
N GLY A 91 14.20 -7.71 7.79
CA GLY A 91 14.31 -9.05 8.33
C GLY A 91 13.55 -10.11 7.54
N ASP A 92 12.61 -9.74 6.66
CA ASP A 92 11.95 -10.69 5.77
C ASP A 92 12.98 -11.34 4.85
N ARG A 93 12.80 -12.64 4.57
CA ARG A 93 13.66 -13.42 3.68
C ARG A 93 12.98 -13.57 2.33
N VAL A 94 13.47 -12.86 1.32
CA VAL A 94 12.95 -12.87 -0.05
C VAL A 94 13.65 -13.90 -0.92
N VAL A 95 12.98 -14.37 -1.96
CA VAL A 95 13.61 -15.20 -3.01
C VAL A 95 14.42 -14.32 -3.95
N THR A 96 15.65 -14.74 -4.25
CA THR A 96 16.56 -14.09 -5.22
C THR A 96 16.78 -14.94 -6.47
N ALA A 97 17.57 -14.42 -7.41
CA ALA A 97 18.08 -15.16 -8.57
C ALA A 97 18.48 -16.60 -8.25
N GLY A 98 18.19 -17.54 -9.15
CA GLY A 98 18.64 -18.92 -9.06
C GLY A 98 18.09 -19.71 -7.85
N GLY A 99 17.02 -19.24 -7.20
CA GLY A 99 16.40 -19.89 -6.05
C GLY A 99 17.09 -19.63 -4.71
N GLY A 100 18.00 -18.64 -4.66
CA GLY A 100 18.61 -18.17 -3.43
C GLY A 100 17.65 -17.39 -2.53
N ALA A 101 18.14 -16.97 -1.37
CA ALA A 101 17.38 -16.13 -0.44
C ALA A 101 18.23 -14.98 0.12
N ALA A 102 17.59 -13.82 0.28
CA ALA A 102 18.20 -12.60 0.78
C ALA A 102 17.38 -11.99 1.92
N VAL A 103 18.05 -11.36 2.88
CA VAL A 103 17.38 -10.64 3.96
C VAL A 103 17.11 -9.20 3.52
N VAL A 104 15.88 -8.74 3.72
CA VAL A 104 15.51 -7.34 3.50
C VAL A 104 16.19 -6.48 4.56
N ARG A 105 17.05 -5.56 4.11
CA ARG A 105 17.75 -4.62 5.00
C ARG A 105 16.93 -3.37 5.25
N CYS A 106 16.35 -2.82 4.17
CA CYS A 106 15.54 -1.61 4.21
C CYS A 106 14.56 -1.60 3.04
N VAL A 107 13.32 -1.21 3.30
CA VAL A 107 12.37 -0.80 2.26
C VAL A 107 12.45 0.73 2.13
N VAL A 108 12.43 1.23 0.91
CA VAL A 108 12.51 2.66 0.61
C VAL A 108 11.19 3.06 -0.04
N ARG A 109 10.49 4.04 0.53
CA ARG A 109 9.21 4.55 0.04
C ARG A 109 9.41 5.95 -0.52
N THR A 110 8.82 6.22 -1.68
CA THR A 110 8.71 7.57 -2.24
C THR A 110 7.23 7.85 -2.47
N ALA A 111 6.67 8.80 -1.71
CA ALA A 111 5.26 9.17 -1.86
C ALA A 111 5.01 9.84 -3.21
N CYS A 112 3.79 9.70 -3.73
CA CYS A 112 3.31 10.30 -4.96
C CYS A 112 2.24 11.35 -4.59
N PRO A 113 2.61 12.63 -4.35
CA PRO A 113 1.69 13.62 -3.77
C PRO A 113 0.46 13.93 -4.63
N GLN A 114 0.53 13.67 -5.94
CA GLN A 114 -0.63 13.82 -6.84
C GLN A 114 -1.52 12.57 -6.88
N GLY A 115 -1.23 11.53 -6.10
CA GLY A 115 -1.97 10.27 -6.10
C GLY A 115 -1.84 9.46 -7.39
N GLN A 116 -0.83 9.77 -8.21
CA GLN A 116 -0.56 9.10 -9.48
C GLN A 116 0.93 9.15 -9.83
N THR A 117 1.40 8.22 -10.65
CA THR A 117 2.77 8.21 -11.18
C THR A 117 2.84 7.43 -12.50
N ASP A 118 3.97 7.52 -13.20
CA ASP A 118 4.21 6.80 -14.45
C ASP A 118 4.60 5.35 -14.12
N LEU A 119 3.77 4.39 -14.53
CA LEU A 119 3.99 2.96 -14.29
C LEU A 119 3.75 2.16 -15.56
N VAL A 120 4.42 1.02 -15.64
CA VAL A 120 4.24 0.01 -16.66
C VAL A 120 3.68 -1.25 -16.00
N LYS A 121 2.58 -1.77 -16.55
CA LYS A 121 2.02 -3.06 -16.17
C LYS A 121 2.52 -4.14 -17.12
N LEU A 122 3.22 -5.13 -16.59
CA LEU A 122 3.70 -6.29 -17.36
C LEU A 122 2.63 -7.38 -17.45
N PRO A 123 2.76 -8.34 -18.40
CA PRO A 123 1.80 -9.42 -18.58
C PRO A 123 1.51 -10.25 -17.33
N SER A 124 2.48 -10.39 -16.41
CA SER A 124 2.29 -11.11 -15.15
C SER A 124 1.43 -10.36 -14.11
N GLY A 125 1.19 -9.06 -14.33
CA GLY A 125 0.55 -8.17 -13.37
C GLY A 125 1.52 -7.24 -12.63
N LEU A 126 2.84 -7.43 -12.76
CA LEU A 126 3.85 -6.54 -12.17
C LEU A 126 3.61 -5.09 -12.59
N ARG A 127 3.52 -4.18 -11.62
CA ARG A 127 3.42 -2.73 -11.84
C ARG A 127 4.71 -2.06 -11.36
N VAL A 128 5.46 -1.50 -12.28
CA VAL A 128 6.83 -1.05 -12.07
C VAL A 128 7.11 0.24 -12.84
N THR A 129 8.02 1.08 -12.39
CA THR A 129 8.41 2.28 -13.14
C THR A 129 9.05 1.89 -14.50
N PRO A 130 8.84 2.70 -15.57
CA PRO A 130 9.27 2.39 -16.94
C PRO A 130 10.70 1.91 -17.12
N TRP A 131 11.62 2.41 -16.30
CA TRP A 131 13.07 2.21 -16.42
C TRP A 131 13.67 1.40 -15.27
N HIS A 132 12.86 0.58 -14.58
CA HIS A 132 13.36 -0.36 -13.58
C HIS A 132 13.84 -1.65 -14.26
N PRO A 133 15.12 -2.04 -14.18
CA PRO A 133 15.61 -3.26 -14.80
C PRO A 133 14.89 -4.54 -14.30
N VAL A 134 14.27 -5.28 -15.22
CA VAL A 134 13.60 -6.57 -14.94
C VAL A 134 14.11 -7.65 -15.88
N ARG A 135 14.00 -8.93 -15.48
CA ARG A 135 14.22 -10.08 -16.37
C ARG A 135 13.32 -11.24 -16.00
N LEU A 136 12.99 -12.08 -16.99
CA LEU A 136 12.06 -13.21 -16.79
C LEU A 136 12.76 -14.46 -16.23
N ALA A 137 14.02 -14.68 -16.61
CA ALA A 137 14.84 -15.81 -16.17
C ALA A 137 16.21 -15.31 -15.72
N SER A 138 16.83 -16.00 -14.77
CA SER A 138 18.09 -15.55 -14.15
C SER A 138 19.31 -15.56 -15.10
N ASP A 139 19.21 -16.25 -16.23
CA ASP A 139 20.18 -16.25 -17.33
C ASP A 139 19.75 -15.35 -18.52
N GLY A 140 18.56 -14.75 -18.43
CA GLY A 140 18.03 -13.83 -19.44
C GLY A 140 18.62 -12.42 -19.34
N PRO A 141 18.47 -11.62 -20.42
CA PRO A 141 18.91 -10.23 -20.43
C PRO A 141 18.07 -9.38 -19.48
N TRP A 142 18.69 -8.34 -18.90
CA TRP A 142 17.96 -7.26 -18.25
C TRP A 142 17.27 -6.40 -19.30
N LEU A 143 16.04 -6.02 -19.00
CA LEU A 143 15.12 -5.31 -19.88
C LEU A 143 14.57 -4.09 -19.16
N PHE A 144 14.33 -3.01 -19.90
CA PHE A 144 13.48 -1.93 -19.42
C PHE A 144 12.01 -2.24 -19.75
N PRO A 145 11.11 -2.23 -18.74
CA PRO A 145 9.69 -2.50 -18.88
C PRO A 145 9.01 -1.82 -20.06
N GLU A 146 9.32 -0.55 -20.29
CA GLU A 146 8.68 0.25 -21.34
C GLU A 146 9.11 -0.14 -22.75
N SER A 147 10.41 -0.36 -22.97
CA SER A 147 10.96 -0.52 -24.31
C SER A 147 11.01 -1.98 -24.75
N ASP A 148 11.30 -2.90 -23.83
CA ASP A 148 11.79 -4.22 -24.21
C ASP A 148 10.88 -5.38 -23.79
N VAL A 149 9.87 -5.14 -22.93
CA VAL A 149 8.95 -6.19 -22.47
C VAL A 149 7.71 -6.25 -23.35
N SER A 150 7.56 -7.33 -24.11
CA SER A 150 6.39 -7.55 -24.96
C SER A 150 5.09 -7.64 -24.15
N GLY A 151 4.05 -6.92 -24.59
CA GLY A 151 2.74 -6.88 -23.93
C GLY A 151 2.70 -6.00 -22.68
N ALA A 152 3.76 -5.25 -22.39
CA ALA A 152 3.74 -4.22 -21.37
C ALA A 152 2.80 -3.07 -21.77
N VAL A 153 2.09 -2.51 -20.78
CA VAL A 153 1.18 -1.38 -20.96
C VAL A 153 1.59 -0.26 -20.03
N ARG A 154 1.95 0.89 -20.60
CA ARG A 154 2.30 2.09 -19.84
C ARG A 154 1.08 2.94 -19.52
N ASP A 155 1.06 3.43 -18.29
CA ASP A 155 0.10 4.40 -17.79
C ASP A 155 0.86 5.53 -17.12
N HIS A 156 0.89 6.68 -17.79
CA HIS A 156 1.61 7.87 -17.34
C HIS A 156 0.99 8.56 -16.12
N ALA A 157 -0.22 8.14 -15.74
CA ALA A 157 -1.01 8.70 -14.65
C ALA A 157 -1.64 7.58 -13.82
N ALA A 158 -0.92 6.47 -13.66
CA ALA A 158 -1.40 5.32 -12.91
C ALA A 158 -1.68 5.74 -11.46
N PRO A 159 -2.89 5.48 -10.92
CA PRO A 159 -3.21 5.78 -9.53
C PRO A 159 -2.22 5.11 -8.59
N CYS A 160 -1.58 5.88 -7.72
CA CYS A 160 -0.47 5.43 -6.89
C CYS A 160 -0.24 6.41 -5.74
N ASP A 161 -0.30 5.93 -4.49
CA ASP A 161 0.02 6.74 -3.29
C ASP A 161 1.53 6.84 -3.05
N ALA A 162 2.25 5.76 -3.38
CA ALA A 162 3.69 5.68 -3.20
C ALA A 162 4.29 4.54 -4.02
N VAL A 163 5.55 4.70 -4.40
CA VAL A 163 6.38 3.66 -5.00
C VAL A 163 7.46 3.20 -4.04
N PHE A 164 7.92 1.96 -4.23
CA PHE A 164 8.79 1.26 -3.28
C PHE A 164 10.04 0.71 -3.98
N SER A 165 11.17 0.75 -3.31
CA SER A 165 12.41 0.06 -3.69
C SER A 165 12.97 -0.69 -2.49
N VAL A 166 13.85 -1.66 -2.69
CA VAL A 166 14.33 -2.52 -1.60
C VAL A 166 15.84 -2.60 -1.63
N LEU A 167 16.46 -2.38 -0.47
CA LEU A 167 17.85 -2.71 -0.21
C LEU A 167 17.91 -4.05 0.53
N LEU A 168 18.68 -4.99 -0.02
CA LEU A 168 18.96 -6.28 0.59
C LEU A 168 20.27 -6.25 1.39
N GLU A 169 20.40 -7.13 2.38
CA GLU A 169 21.64 -7.29 3.15
C GLU A 169 22.68 -8.12 2.39
N ASN A 170 22.21 -9.15 1.70
CA ASN A 170 22.99 -10.04 0.86
C ASN A 170 22.18 -10.33 -0.41
N GLY A 171 22.84 -10.45 -1.57
CA GLY A 171 22.13 -10.60 -2.85
C GLY A 171 21.59 -9.27 -3.40
N HIS A 172 21.14 -9.31 -4.65
CA HIS A 172 21.02 -8.10 -5.47
C HIS A 172 19.70 -7.99 -6.25
N THR A 173 18.86 -9.02 -6.17
CA THR A 173 17.61 -9.11 -6.93
C THR A 173 16.51 -9.75 -6.10
N LEU A 174 15.26 -9.44 -6.43
CA LEU A 174 14.06 -9.98 -5.80
C LEU A 174 13.12 -10.57 -6.86
N LEU A 175 12.44 -11.66 -6.54
CA LEU A 175 11.36 -12.18 -7.38
C LEU A 175 10.04 -11.49 -7.04
N ILE A 176 9.49 -10.73 -7.99
CA ILE A 176 8.27 -9.93 -7.82
C ILE A 176 7.32 -10.19 -8.99
N ASP A 177 6.11 -10.65 -8.69
CA ASP A 177 5.07 -10.97 -9.69
C ASP A 177 5.63 -11.80 -10.88
N GLY A 178 6.52 -12.77 -10.59
CA GLY A 178 7.13 -13.65 -11.58
C GLY A 178 8.33 -13.09 -12.37
N TYR A 179 8.74 -11.85 -12.13
CA TYR A 179 9.96 -11.26 -12.70
C TYR A 179 11.05 -11.15 -11.65
N GLU A 180 12.29 -11.40 -12.07
CA GLU A 180 13.45 -11.02 -11.28
C GLU A 180 13.73 -9.52 -11.50
N CYS A 181 13.79 -8.77 -10.41
CA CYS A 181 13.94 -7.32 -10.43
C CYS A 181 15.13 -6.90 -9.58
N VAL A 182 15.84 -5.83 -9.98
CA VAL A 182 17.01 -5.35 -9.22
C VAL A 182 16.61 -4.68 -7.91
N GLY A 183 17.39 -4.93 -6.86
CA GLY A 183 17.36 -4.14 -5.63
C GLY A 183 18.21 -2.86 -5.75
N LEU A 184 18.15 -2.02 -4.73
CA LEU A 184 19.14 -0.96 -4.55
C LEU A 184 20.47 -1.59 -4.09
N GLY A 185 21.59 -1.02 -4.55
CA GLY A 185 22.93 -1.55 -4.24
C GLY A 185 23.22 -2.88 -4.92
N HIS A 186 22.69 -3.11 -6.12
CA HIS A 186 22.68 -4.43 -6.76
C HIS A 186 24.06 -4.91 -7.29
N GLY A 187 25.10 -4.07 -7.35
CA GLY A 187 26.45 -4.49 -7.74
C GLY A 187 26.60 -5.06 -9.16
N ILE A 188 25.59 -4.88 -10.02
CA ILE A 188 25.65 -5.35 -11.41
C ILE A 188 26.48 -4.34 -12.20
N GLU A 189 27.51 -4.85 -12.86
CA GLU A 189 28.44 -4.08 -13.68
C GLU A 189 28.50 -4.68 -15.09
N ASN A 190 28.91 -3.86 -16.06
CA ASN A 190 29.11 -4.25 -17.46
C ASN A 190 27.84 -4.77 -18.18
N ASP A 191 26.66 -4.54 -17.60
CA ASP A 191 25.36 -4.74 -18.23
C ASP A 191 24.78 -3.41 -18.77
N PRO A 192 24.28 -3.36 -20.02
CA PRO A 192 23.80 -2.12 -20.64
C PRO A 192 22.52 -1.54 -20.01
N VAL A 193 21.74 -2.34 -19.29
CA VAL A 193 20.45 -1.95 -18.70
C VAL A 193 20.56 -1.82 -17.19
N ALA A 194 21.15 -2.81 -16.53
CA ALA A 194 21.21 -2.88 -15.08
C ALA A 194 22.40 -2.13 -14.47
N SER A 195 23.49 -1.84 -15.21
CA SER A 195 24.61 -1.12 -14.61
C SER A 195 24.25 0.32 -14.25
N HIS A 196 24.49 0.72 -13.00
CA HIS A 196 24.20 2.09 -12.58
C HIS A 196 25.27 2.65 -11.60
N PRO A 197 25.87 3.83 -11.86
CA PRO A 197 26.96 4.41 -11.05
C PRO A 197 26.66 4.62 -9.56
N PHE A 198 25.41 4.91 -9.20
CA PHE A 198 24.98 5.04 -7.80
C PHE A 198 24.12 3.87 -7.30
N PHE A 199 22.98 3.57 -7.94
CA PHE A 199 22.11 2.46 -7.53
C PHE A 199 22.74 1.07 -7.62
N GLY A 200 23.81 0.88 -8.38
CA GLY A 200 24.60 -0.35 -8.35
C GLY A 200 25.63 -0.40 -7.21
N GLN A 201 25.94 0.73 -6.57
CA GLN A 201 26.98 0.81 -5.54
C GLN A 201 26.39 0.62 -4.15
N GLN A 202 26.55 -0.58 -3.59
CA GLN A 202 25.98 -0.96 -2.30
C GLN A 202 26.41 -0.02 -1.17
N ASP A 203 27.70 0.32 -1.07
CA ASP A 203 28.21 1.18 0.00
C ASP A 203 27.66 2.61 -0.06
N ALA A 204 27.51 3.17 -1.26
CA ALA A 204 26.99 4.53 -1.44
C ALA A 204 25.49 4.63 -1.10
N VAL A 205 24.71 3.64 -1.53
CA VAL A 205 23.29 3.52 -1.18
C VAL A 205 23.12 3.32 0.33
N LEU A 206 23.91 2.40 0.90
CA LEU A 206 23.89 2.09 2.32
C LEU A 206 24.20 3.34 3.17
N ALA A 207 25.27 4.07 2.84
CA ALA A 207 25.65 5.30 3.52
C ALA A 207 24.54 6.37 3.43
N SER A 208 23.88 6.49 2.27
CA SER A 208 22.76 7.43 2.10
C SER A 208 21.58 7.08 3.00
N LEU A 209 21.16 5.81 3.03
CA LEU A 209 19.98 5.37 3.78
C LEU A 209 20.23 5.31 5.29
N GLN A 210 21.44 4.95 5.73
CA GLN A 210 21.81 4.85 7.15
C GLN A 210 21.66 6.17 7.91
N ALA A 211 21.83 7.29 7.23
CA ALA A 211 21.72 8.62 7.81
C ALA A 211 20.26 9.12 7.94
N MET A 212 19.28 8.37 7.43
CA MET A 212 17.88 8.81 7.35
C MET A 212 17.02 8.29 8.51
N GLU A 213 15.99 9.08 8.85
CA GLU A 213 14.95 8.64 9.78
C GLU A 213 14.28 7.35 9.26
N GLY A 214 13.98 6.45 10.19
CA GLY A 214 13.36 5.16 9.88
C GLY A 214 14.33 4.04 9.48
N TRP A 215 15.62 4.33 9.25
CA TRP A 215 16.64 3.31 8.97
C TRP A 215 16.67 2.16 10.00
N HIS A 216 16.66 2.49 11.29
CA HIS A 216 16.67 1.48 12.36
C HIS A 216 15.46 0.55 12.28
N VAL A 217 14.29 1.10 11.93
CA VAL A 217 13.03 0.38 11.76
C VAL A 217 12.97 -0.35 10.40
N GLY A 218 13.81 0.04 9.44
CA GLY A 218 13.93 -0.59 8.12
C GLY A 218 12.95 -0.07 7.07
N LEU A 219 12.39 1.13 7.27
CA LEU A 219 11.63 1.86 6.25
C LEU A 219 12.10 3.30 6.22
N VAL A 220 12.57 3.74 5.06
CA VAL A 220 13.02 5.11 4.83
C VAL A 220 12.11 5.78 3.82
N ASP A 221 11.74 7.02 4.11
CA ASP A 221 11.00 7.88 3.20
C ASP A 221 11.96 8.80 2.46
N LEU A 222 11.85 8.84 1.13
CA LEU A 222 12.57 9.80 0.30
C LEU A 222 11.73 11.05 0.05
N ASP A 223 12.41 12.13 -0.31
CA ASP A 223 11.76 13.37 -0.74
C ASP A 223 10.81 13.06 -1.91
N PRO A 224 9.51 13.36 -1.79
CA PRO A 224 8.52 12.93 -2.79
C PRO A 224 8.60 13.69 -4.11
N PHE A 225 9.28 14.84 -4.14
CA PHE A 225 9.44 15.66 -5.35
C PHE A 225 10.82 15.44 -5.98
N LEU A 226 11.85 15.40 -5.14
CA LEU A 226 13.27 15.36 -5.54
C LEU A 226 14.05 14.26 -4.79
N PRO A 227 13.67 12.97 -4.92
CA PRO A 227 14.20 11.86 -4.13
C PRO A 227 15.70 11.58 -4.34
N VAL A 228 16.27 12.05 -5.45
CA VAL A 228 17.68 11.83 -5.82
C VAL A 228 18.49 13.12 -5.80
N GLN A 229 19.71 13.04 -5.29
CA GLN A 229 20.74 14.04 -5.48
C GLN A 229 21.53 13.71 -6.74
N ARG A 230 21.88 14.76 -7.51
CA ARG A 230 22.73 14.64 -8.69
C ARG A 230 24.01 15.45 -8.48
N ASP A 231 25.12 14.95 -8.99
CA ASP A 231 26.40 15.66 -9.00
C ASP A 231 26.50 16.70 -10.14
N ALA A 232 27.66 17.33 -10.28
CA ALA A 232 27.93 18.31 -11.34
C ALA A 232 27.87 17.73 -12.76
N SER A 233 27.93 16.40 -12.92
CA SER A 233 27.76 15.71 -14.20
C SER A 233 26.30 15.37 -14.51
N GLY A 234 25.39 15.59 -13.55
CA GLY A 234 23.97 15.26 -13.66
C GLY A 234 23.65 13.79 -13.33
N LEU A 235 24.65 12.99 -12.97
CA LEU A 235 24.47 11.61 -12.52
C LEU A 235 23.96 11.59 -11.09
N VAL A 236 23.16 10.59 -10.77
CA VAL A 236 22.72 10.36 -9.38
C VAL A 236 23.95 10.07 -8.53
N SER A 237 24.04 10.73 -7.39
CA SER A 237 25.16 10.61 -6.45
C SER A 237 24.70 10.44 -5.00
N GLY A 238 23.40 10.46 -4.74
CA GLY A 238 22.84 10.35 -3.40
C GLY A 238 21.32 10.28 -3.40
N LEU A 239 20.75 10.05 -2.22
CA LEU A 239 19.32 10.09 -1.95
C LEU A 239 18.98 11.27 -1.04
N ARG A 240 17.81 11.88 -1.25
CA ARG A 240 17.29 12.94 -0.38
C ARG A 240 16.24 12.38 0.56
N VAL A 241 16.45 12.62 1.85
CA VAL A 241 15.49 12.25 2.90
C VAL A 241 14.18 13.01 2.73
N GLY A 242 13.08 12.28 2.82
CA GLY A 242 11.74 12.83 2.89
C GLY A 242 11.23 12.86 4.33
N ARG A 243 10.08 13.52 4.52
CA ARG A 243 9.34 13.36 5.77
C ARG A 243 8.52 12.09 5.72
N THR A 244 8.53 11.32 6.79
CA THR A 244 7.63 10.19 6.93
C THR A 244 6.18 10.66 6.85
N GLN A 245 5.47 10.21 5.81
CA GLN A 245 4.04 10.42 5.75
C GLN A 245 3.35 9.62 6.86
N GLY A 246 2.43 10.30 7.56
CA GLY A 246 1.60 9.68 8.58
C GLY A 246 0.73 8.57 8.01
N LEU A 247 0.27 7.70 8.90
CA LEU A 247 -0.67 6.62 8.58
C LEU A 247 -2.00 7.20 8.10
N ARG A 248 -2.58 6.64 7.03
CA ARG A 248 -3.94 7.02 6.60
C ARG A 248 -4.94 6.60 7.68
N ARG A 249 -5.59 7.58 8.30
CA ARG A 249 -6.54 7.41 9.41
C ARG A 249 -7.66 8.42 9.25
N GLU A 250 -8.67 8.07 8.46
CA GLU A 250 -9.66 9.05 8.02
C GLU A 250 -11.03 8.47 7.66
N ARG A 251 -12.02 9.36 7.53
CA ARG A 251 -13.32 9.02 6.96
C ARG A 251 -13.21 8.84 5.44
N MET A 252 -13.67 7.70 4.95
CA MET A 252 -13.72 7.38 3.53
C MET A 252 -14.91 8.07 2.84
N ARG A 253 -14.69 8.58 1.62
CA ARG A 253 -15.78 8.98 0.73
C ARG A 253 -16.43 7.74 0.11
N THR A 254 -17.74 7.63 0.21
CA THR A 254 -18.50 6.43 -0.19
C THR A 254 -19.13 6.52 -1.59
N ALA A 255 -18.85 7.58 -2.35
CA ALA A 255 -19.24 7.65 -3.75
C ALA A 255 -18.48 6.55 -4.53
N PRO A 256 -19.14 5.76 -5.41
CA PRO A 256 -18.51 4.60 -6.03
C PRO A 256 -17.15 4.89 -6.69
N GLU A 257 -17.06 5.97 -7.47
CA GLU A 257 -15.82 6.37 -8.12
C GLU A 257 -14.73 6.80 -7.13
N ALA A 258 -15.09 7.40 -5.99
CA ALA A 258 -14.12 7.81 -4.99
C ALA A 258 -13.53 6.60 -4.25
N MET A 259 -14.37 5.60 -3.97
CA MET A 259 -13.92 4.32 -3.40
C MET A 259 -13.03 3.57 -4.37
N GLU A 260 -13.41 3.50 -5.64
CA GLU A 260 -12.61 2.86 -6.69
C GLU A 260 -11.24 3.55 -6.85
N ARG A 261 -11.22 4.89 -6.93
CA ARG A 261 -9.96 5.65 -6.95
C ARG A 261 -9.09 5.38 -5.72
N LEU A 262 -9.67 5.44 -4.52
CA LEU A 262 -8.91 5.17 -3.29
C LEU A 262 -8.38 3.72 -3.24
N HIS A 263 -9.17 2.75 -3.70
CA HIS A 263 -8.74 1.36 -3.82
C HIS A 263 -7.61 1.20 -4.82
N GLN A 264 -7.69 1.82 -6.00
CA GLN A 264 -6.62 1.75 -7.00
C GLN A 264 -5.31 2.34 -6.47
N VAL A 265 -5.40 3.46 -5.78
CA VAL A 265 -4.28 4.21 -5.20
C VAL A 265 -3.61 3.47 -4.03
N THR A 266 -4.41 2.96 -3.08
CA THR A 266 -3.89 2.34 -1.85
C THR A 266 -3.68 0.84 -2.00
N GLY A 267 -4.51 0.18 -2.81
CA GLY A 267 -4.62 -1.27 -3.02
C GLY A 267 -5.09 -2.08 -1.81
N TRP A 268 -5.58 -1.47 -0.73
CA TRP A 268 -6.03 -2.18 0.47
C TRP A 268 -7.39 -1.73 0.99
N THR A 269 -7.79 -0.48 0.70
CA THR A 269 -9.12 0.03 1.04
C THR A 269 -10.18 -0.70 0.20
N PRO A 270 -11.42 -0.83 0.64
CA PRO A 270 -12.46 -1.45 -0.16
C PRO A 270 -12.86 -0.58 -1.36
N ASP A 271 -13.28 -1.24 -2.43
CA ASP A 271 -13.98 -0.65 -3.57
C ASP A 271 -15.51 -0.88 -3.46
N PRO A 272 -16.32 -0.40 -4.43
CA PRO A 272 -17.77 -0.59 -4.42
C PRO A 272 -18.27 -2.05 -4.51
N GLN A 273 -17.45 -2.99 -5.00
CA GLN A 273 -17.78 -4.41 -5.08
C GLN A 273 -17.56 -5.08 -3.73
N HIS A 274 -16.46 -4.75 -3.03
CA HIS A 274 -16.15 -5.29 -1.71
C HIS A 274 -17.24 -4.96 -0.67
N VAL A 275 -17.81 -3.75 -0.70
CA VAL A 275 -18.84 -3.33 0.29
C VAL A 275 -20.24 -3.89 0.03
N ARG A 276 -20.39 -4.82 -0.92
CA ARG A 276 -21.63 -5.54 -1.18
C ARG A 276 -21.53 -6.93 -0.56
N PRO A 277 -22.30 -7.25 0.50
CA PRO A 277 -22.27 -8.60 1.05
C PRO A 277 -22.78 -9.61 0.02
N LEU A 278 -22.08 -10.72 -0.10
CA LEU A 278 -22.52 -11.88 -0.88
C LEU A 278 -23.87 -12.40 -0.39
N GLU A 279 -24.63 -13.04 -1.26
CA GLU A 279 -25.95 -13.59 -0.92
C GLU A 279 -25.88 -14.56 0.27
N VAL A 280 -24.88 -15.45 0.30
CA VAL A 280 -24.64 -16.37 1.41
C VAL A 280 -24.43 -15.62 2.74
N VAL A 281 -23.63 -14.55 2.73
CA VAL A 281 -23.36 -13.73 3.93
C VAL A 281 -24.63 -13.01 4.37
N ARG A 282 -25.47 -12.56 3.43
CA ARG A 282 -26.78 -11.95 3.74
C ARG A 282 -27.70 -12.95 4.43
N THR A 283 -27.84 -14.16 3.89
CA THR A 283 -28.70 -15.21 4.47
C THR A 283 -28.21 -15.63 5.86
N GLN A 284 -26.90 -15.80 6.04
CA GLN A 284 -26.31 -16.09 7.36
C GLN A 284 -26.60 -14.98 8.37
N LYS A 285 -26.46 -13.72 7.96
CA LYS A 285 -26.77 -12.56 8.79
C LYS A 285 -28.25 -12.51 9.18
N GLU A 286 -29.15 -12.72 8.23
CA GLU A 286 -30.59 -12.75 8.49
C GLU A 286 -30.96 -13.85 9.50
N PHE A 287 -30.40 -15.05 9.33
CA PHE A 287 -30.61 -16.16 10.26
C PHE A 287 -30.06 -15.88 11.67
N ALA A 288 -28.86 -15.32 11.77
CA ALA A 288 -28.25 -14.96 13.04
C ALA A 288 -29.05 -13.88 13.77
N LEU A 289 -29.51 -12.83 13.06
CA LEU A 289 -30.34 -11.78 13.65
C LEU A 289 -31.73 -12.28 14.08
N ALA A 290 -32.31 -13.23 13.32
CA ALA A 290 -33.53 -13.91 13.74
C ALA A 290 -33.32 -14.70 15.05
N SER A 291 -32.19 -15.41 15.16
CA SER A 291 -31.82 -16.14 16.39
C SER A 291 -31.60 -15.21 17.58
N VAL A 292 -30.98 -14.05 17.35
CA VAL A 292 -30.82 -13.00 18.36
C VAL A 292 -32.17 -12.51 18.85
N THR A 293 -33.09 -12.16 17.94
CA THR A 293 -34.44 -11.65 18.32
C THR A 293 -35.35 -12.69 18.95
N ALA A 294 -35.04 -13.99 18.83
CA ALA A 294 -35.70 -15.04 19.61
C ALA A 294 -35.26 -15.04 21.08
N SER A 295 -34.00 -14.71 21.37
CA SER A 295 -33.40 -14.75 22.73
C SER A 295 -33.29 -13.38 23.42
N TRP A 296 -33.35 -12.31 22.65
CA TRP A 296 -33.18 -10.93 23.09
C TRP A 296 -34.37 -10.10 22.64
N ARG A 297 -34.73 -9.07 23.42
CA ARG A 297 -35.81 -8.15 23.07
C ARG A 297 -35.50 -7.36 21.80
N SER A 298 -34.23 -7.05 21.57
CA SER A 298 -33.76 -6.42 20.33
C SER A 298 -32.32 -6.83 20.01
N VAL A 299 -31.91 -6.60 18.75
CA VAL A 299 -30.50 -6.76 18.36
C VAL A 299 -29.61 -5.76 19.10
N ALA A 300 -30.12 -4.57 19.41
CA ALA A 300 -29.40 -3.56 20.16
C ALA A 300 -29.10 -4.01 21.61
N ASP A 301 -30.03 -4.71 22.27
CA ASP A 301 -29.78 -5.31 23.58
C ASP A 301 -28.65 -6.34 23.54
N TRP A 302 -28.66 -7.20 22.52
CA TRP A 302 -27.59 -8.17 22.31
C TRP A 302 -26.24 -7.46 22.10
N VAL A 303 -26.18 -6.42 21.27
CA VAL A 303 -24.96 -5.63 21.06
C VAL A 303 -24.49 -4.97 22.36
N CYS A 304 -25.39 -4.34 23.13
CA CYS A 304 -25.03 -3.75 24.42
C CYS A 304 -24.37 -4.80 25.34
N HIS A 305 -24.88 -6.03 25.38
CA HIS A 305 -24.32 -7.07 26.22
C HIS A 305 -23.00 -7.63 25.65
N ASP A 306 -23.01 -8.04 24.39
CA ASP A 306 -21.93 -8.78 23.75
C ASP A 306 -20.70 -7.91 23.46
N VAL A 307 -20.93 -6.67 23.02
CA VAL A 307 -19.87 -5.74 22.64
C VAL A 307 -19.42 -4.87 23.80
N PHE A 308 -20.37 -4.31 24.57
CA PHE A 308 -20.05 -3.40 25.68
C PHE A 308 -19.95 -4.08 27.04
N GLY A 309 -20.24 -5.38 27.13
CA GLY A 309 -20.21 -6.12 28.39
C GLY A 309 -21.27 -5.67 29.41
N THR A 310 -22.34 -5.01 28.95
CA THR A 310 -23.35 -4.48 29.87
C THR A 310 -24.18 -5.62 30.50
N PRO A 311 -24.65 -5.46 31.74
CA PRO A 311 -25.49 -6.46 32.40
C PRO A 311 -26.81 -6.67 31.65
N ALA A 312 -27.24 -7.93 31.58
CA ALA A 312 -28.52 -8.31 30.97
C ALA A 312 -29.43 -9.01 31.99
N ARG A 313 -30.74 -8.79 31.86
CA ARG A 313 -31.78 -9.43 32.67
C ARG A 313 -32.81 -10.11 31.79
N ARG A 314 -33.45 -11.15 32.30
CA ARG A 314 -34.60 -11.78 31.63
C ARG A 314 -35.88 -10.99 31.89
N THR A 315 -36.65 -10.77 30.85
CA THR A 315 -37.99 -10.18 30.92
C THR A 315 -39.06 -11.26 31.10
N HIS A 316 -40.29 -10.84 31.39
CA HIS A 316 -41.41 -11.75 31.67
C HIS A 316 -41.77 -12.65 30.47
N ASP A 317 -41.46 -12.23 29.26
CA ASP A 317 -41.61 -12.99 28.01
C ASP A 317 -40.45 -13.99 27.77
N GLY A 318 -39.54 -14.14 28.74
CA GLY A 318 -38.40 -15.06 28.69
C GLY A 318 -37.19 -14.55 27.90
N ARG A 319 -37.32 -13.44 27.15
CA ARG A 319 -36.23 -12.81 26.39
C ARG A 319 -35.28 -12.03 27.29
N ARG A 320 -34.11 -11.69 26.79
CA ARG A 320 -33.11 -10.87 27.50
C ARG A 320 -33.18 -9.41 27.06
N VAL A 321 -32.96 -8.50 28.00
CA VAL A 321 -32.78 -7.06 27.78
C VAL A 321 -31.48 -6.62 28.46
N SER A 322 -30.72 -5.73 27.83
CA SER A 322 -29.44 -5.27 28.37
C SER A 322 -29.54 -3.83 28.84
N ASP A 323 -28.75 -3.48 29.84
CA ASP A 323 -28.58 -2.08 30.21
C ASP A 323 -27.85 -1.34 29.08
N ARG A 324 -28.13 -0.04 28.94
CA ARG A 324 -27.46 0.76 27.90
C ARG A 324 -26.05 1.14 28.36
N PRO A 325 -25.05 1.09 27.46
CA PRO A 325 -23.70 1.50 27.80
C PRO A 325 -23.67 2.99 28.16
N ALA A 326 -22.65 3.37 28.94
CA ALA A 326 -22.47 4.76 29.34
C ALA A 326 -22.34 5.67 28.11
N ALA A 327 -23.06 6.78 28.14
CA ALA A 327 -23.00 7.84 27.14
C ALA A 327 -21.57 8.17 26.71
N GLY A 328 -21.29 8.13 25.41
CA GLY A 328 -19.98 8.49 24.87
C GLY A 328 -18.91 7.40 24.97
N SER A 329 -19.23 6.22 25.50
CA SER A 329 -18.38 5.03 25.35
C SER A 329 -18.39 4.52 23.91
N ALA A 330 -17.28 3.89 23.52
CA ALA A 330 -17.16 3.21 22.24
C ALA A 330 -16.29 1.97 22.34
N VAL A 331 -16.58 1.00 21.48
CA VAL A 331 -15.83 -0.27 21.39
C VAL A 331 -15.61 -0.59 19.92
N LEU A 332 -14.36 -0.83 19.54
CA LEU A 332 -13.99 -1.35 18.22
C LEU A 332 -14.02 -2.88 18.29
N ALA A 333 -14.91 -3.51 17.53
CA ALA A 333 -15.08 -4.96 17.52
C ALA A 333 -14.99 -5.51 16.09
N PRO A 334 -14.58 -6.78 15.89
CA PRO A 334 -14.64 -7.43 14.58
C PRO A 334 -16.07 -7.43 14.01
N GLN A 335 -16.22 -7.22 12.71
CA GLN A 335 -17.51 -7.40 12.03
C GLN A 335 -17.84 -8.91 11.98
N PRO A 336 -18.94 -9.39 12.60
CA PRO A 336 -19.29 -10.81 12.59
C PRO A 336 -19.56 -11.39 11.20
N PHE A 337 -19.94 -10.54 10.26
CA PHE A 337 -20.20 -10.90 8.85
C PHE A 337 -19.29 -10.07 7.94
N PRO A 338 -17.98 -10.37 7.92
CA PRO A 338 -16.99 -9.53 7.24
C PRO A 338 -17.24 -9.51 5.73
N TYR A 339 -16.79 -8.43 5.08
CA TYR A 339 -16.80 -8.35 3.63
C TYR A 339 -15.61 -9.14 3.09
N GLU A 340 -15.70 -9.59 1.85
CA GLU A 340 -14.50 -9.99 1.13
C GLU A 340 -13.70 -8.72 0.86
N LEU A 341 -12.49 -8.64 1.41
CA LEU A 341 -11.64 -7.45 1.40
C LEU A 341 -10.26 -7.80 0.83
N PRO A 342 -9.50 -6.79 0.38
CA PRO A 342 -8.12 -7.00 -0.02
C PRO A 342 -7.28 -7.65 1.09
N VAL A 343 -6.29 -8.44 0.69
CA VAL A 343 -5.39 -9.14 1.62
C VAL A 343 -4.75 -8.14 2.60
N GLY A 344 -4.79 -8.49 3.89
CA GLY A 344 -4.25 -7.68 4.98
C GLY A 344 -5.23 -6.65 5.57
N THR A 345 -6.43 -6.50 5.01
CA THR A 345 -7.46 -5.59 5.53
C THR A 345 -8.47 -6.34 6.40
N GLN A 346 -8.67 -5.87 7.63
CA GLN A 346 -9.65 -6.38 8.59
C GLN A 346 -10.94 -5.54 8.53
N HIS A 347 -12.09 -6.22 8.64
CA HIS A 347 -13.40 -5.56 8.75
C HIS A 347 -13.81 -5.46 10.22
N MET A 348 -13.89 -4.24 10.72
CA MET A 348 -14.24 -3.90 12.09
C MET A 348 -15.50 -3.02 12.12
N VAL A 349 -16.12 -2.91 13.29
CA VAL A 349 -17.24 -2.01 13.57
C VAL A 349 -16.90 -1.23 14.83
N LEU A 350 -16.92 0.09 14.73
CA LEU A 350 -16.90 0.92 15.93
C LEU A 350 -18.34 1.12 16.39
N TRP A 351 -18.68 0.53 17.53
CA TRP A 351 -19.94 0.75 18.22
C TRP A 351 -19.83 1.91 19.19
N MET A 352 -20.84 2.76 19.23
CA MET A 352 -20.83 4.03 19.96
C MET A 352 -22.14 4.26 20.71
N ALA A 353 -22.03 4.58 22.00
CA ALA A 353 -23.17 4.97 22.82
C ALA A 353 -23.51 6.46 22.61
N VAL A 354 -24.78 6.77 22.31
CA VAL A 354 -25.27 8.14 22.10
C VAL A 354 -26.16 8.59 23.27
N THR A 355 -26.22 9.91 23.52
CA THR A 355 -27.19 10.50 24.45
C THR A 355 -28.37 11.11 23.72
N GLU A 356 -29.54 11.08 24.35
CA GLU A 356 -30.76 11.74 23.86
C GLU A 356 -30.65 13.28 23.85
N VAL A 357 -29.67 13.87 24.56
CA VAL A 357 -29.53 15.32 24.68
C VAL A 357 -28.67 15.88 23.54
N GLN A 358 -29.28 16.70 22.69
CA GLN A 358 -28.63 17.43 21.59
C GLN A 358 -27.51 18.33 22.13
N GLY A 359 -26.26 18.06 21.76
CA GLY A 359 -25.17 19.05 21.77
C GLY A 359 -23.85 18.64 22.43
N ALA A 360 -23.85 17.87 23.52
CA ALA A 360 -22.61 17.68 24.33
C ALA A 360 -21.82 16.39 24.08
N THR A 361 -22.43 15.37 23.44
CA THR A 361 -21.80 14.04 23.24
C THR A 361 -21.87 13.54 21.79
N ALA A 362 -22.11 14.45 20.83
CA ALA A 362 -22.22 14.08 19.43
C ALA A 362 -20.93 13.39 18.93
N TRP A 363 -21.11 12.29 18.20
CA TRP A 363 -20.02 11.58 17.53
C TRP A 363 -19.70 12.30 16.22
N THR A 364 -18.78 13.26 16.29
CA THR A 364 -18.21 13.93 15.12
C THR A 364 -17.22 13.01 14.39
N ASP A 365 -16.97 13.27 13.12
CA ASP A 365 -15.98 12.51 12.33
C ASP A 365 -14.59 12.49 13.00
N ASP A 366 -14.16 13.62 13.57
CA ASP A 366 -12.87 13.71 14.27
C ASP A 366 -12.84 12.83 15.51
N ARG A 367 -13.93 12.82 16.30
CA ARG A 367 -14.02 11.97 17.49
C ARG A 367 -14.07 10.49 17.16
N ILE A 368 -14.81 10.12 16.09
CA ILE A 368 -14.86 8.76 15.58
C ILE A 368 -13.45 8.32 15.17
N THR A 369 -12.77 9.14 14.36
CA THR A 369 -11.41 8.89 13.89
C THR A 369 -10.44 8.73 15.06
N ALA A 370 -10.48 9.64 16.04
CA ALA A 370 -9.62 9.57 17.22
C ALA A 370 -9.90 8.31 18.08
N SER A 371 -11.16 7.89 18.19
CA SER A 371 -11.53 6.70 18.97
C SER A 371 -11.07 5.41 18.30
N ILE A 372 -11.17 5.33 16.97
CA ILE A 372 -10.60 4.20 16.20
C ILE A 372 -9.09 4.19 16.36
N ALA A 373 -8.42 5.35 16.22
CA ALA A 373 -6.97 5.47 16.38
C ALA A 373 -6.50 4.97 17.76
N SER A 374 -7.15 5.39 18.85
CA SER A 374 -6.85 4.92 20.21
C SER A 374 -6.98 3.39 20.29
N ALA A 375 -8.09 2.84 19.81
CA ALA A 375 -8.36 1.41 19.89
C ALA A 375 -7.33 0.56 19.10
N VAL A 376 -6.95 0.98 17.88
CA VAL A 376 -5.96 0.25 17.09
C VAL A 376 -4.55 0.39 17.67
N ASP A 377 -4.20 1.53 18.27
CA ASP A 377 -2.89 1.73 18.89
C ASP A 377 -2.77 0.96 20.22
N GLU A 378 -3.83 0.96 21.04
CA GLU A 378 -3.90 0.19 22.30
C GLU A 378 -3.83 -1.32 22.08
N SER A 379 -4.31 -1.82 20.92
CA SER A 379 -4.14 -3.23 20.53
C SER A 379 -2.67 -3.62 20.33
N GLY A 380 -1.77 -2.64 20.17
CA GLY A 380 -0.36 -2.82 19.83
C GLY A 380 -0.12 -3.03 18.33
N ALA A 381 -1.15 -3.30 17.53
CA ALA A 381 -1.04 -3.48 16.09
C ALA A 381 -0.90 -2.15 15.32
N GLY A 382 -1.50 -1.07 15.82
CA GLY A 382 -1.49 0.26 15.18
C GLY A 382 -1.92 0.19 13.71
N GLY A 383 -1.29 0.98 12.84
CA GLY A 383 -1.52 0.90 11.39
C GLY A 383 -2.54 1.89 10.85
N GLU A 384 -3.06 1.58 9.66
CA GLU A 384 -3.91 2.47 8.87
C GLU A 384 -5.37 2.03 8.92
N PHE A 385 -6.30 2.99 8.85
CA PHE A 385 -7.70 2.66 8.72
C PHE A 385 -8.46 3.71 7.92
N VAL A 386 -9.52 3.24 7.28
CA VAL A 386 -10.56 4.10 6.72
C VAL A 386 -11.92 3.66 7.24
N TRP A 387 -12.84 4.59 7.44
CA TRP A 387 -14.15 4.26 8.01
C TRP A 387 -15.29 5.00 7.31
N TYR A 388 -16.51 4.47 7.40
CA TYR A 388 -17.70 5.13 6.86
C TYR A 388 -18.99 4.77 7.60
N HIS A 389 -20.00 5.64 7.48
CA HIS A 389 -21.35 5.35 7.91
C HIS A 389 -22.05 4.41 6.92
N ASN A 390 -22.47 3.23 7.37
CA ASN A 390 -23.27 2.35 6.53
C ASN A 390 -24.61 3.03 6.21
N PRO A 391 -24.97 3.27 4.93
CA PRO A 391 -26.24 3.89 4.57
C PRO A 391 -27.46 3.01 4.87
N LYS A 392 -27.26 1.71 5.08
CA LYS A 392 -28.30 0.74 5.43
C LYS A 392 -27.87 -0.09 6.64
N PRO A 393 -27.83 0.51 7.85
CA PRO A 393 -27.47 -0.20 9.06
C PRO A 393 -28.54 -1.24 9.41
N SER A 394 -28.11 -2.42 9.86
CA SER A 394 -29.04 -3.48 10.28
C SER A 394 -29.46 -3.35 11.74
N VAL A 395 -28.77 -2.51 12.51
CA VAL A 395 -29.12 -2.17 13.89
C VAL A 395 -29.41 -0.68 13.93
N ILE A 396 -30.66 -0.34 14.25
CA ILE A 396 -31.14 1.03 14.42
C ILE A 396 -31.69 1.13 15.83
N ASP A 397 -31.14 2.03 16.63
CA ASP A 397 -31.48 2.21 18.05
C ASP A 397 -31.30 3.67 18.46
N ALA A 398 -32.04 4.13 19.46
CA ALA A 398 -31.96 5.52 19.93
C ALA A 398 -30.69 5.80 20.75
N HIS A 399 -30.04 4.76 21.30
CA HIS A 399 -28.89 4.86 22.20
C HIS A 399 -27.59 4.27 21.63
N LEU A 400 -27.65 3.63 20.46
CA LEU A 400 -26.48 3.08 19.77
C LEU A 400 -26.38 3.60 18.33
N THR A 401 -25.16 3.95 17.95
CA THR A 401 -24.78 4.18 16.54
C THR A 401 -23.48 3.43 16.23
N HIS A 402 -23.18 3.24 14.95
CA HIS A 402 -21.97 2.52 14.54
C HIS A 402 -21.46 2.96 13.16
N VAL A 403 -20.17 2.72 12.93
CA VAL A 403 -19.52 2.89 11.62
C VAL A 403 -18.80 1.60 11.23
N GLN A 404 -18.68 1.36 9.92
CA GLN A 404 -17.81 0.29 9.42
C GLN A 404 -16.39 0.84 9.35
N VAL A 405 -15.43 0.04 9.79
CA VAL A 405 -14.02 0.40 9.86
C VAL A 405 -13.22 -0.66 9.11
N PHE A 406 -12.42 -0.25 8.14
CA PHE A 406 -11.50 -1.10 7.43
C PHE A 406 -10.10 -0.80 7.95
N TRP A 407 -9.53 -1.75 8.67
CA TRP A 407 -8.29 -1.58 9.40
C TRP A 407 -7.20 -2.46 8.81
N ARG A 408 -6.04 -1.87 8.51
CA ARG A 408 -4.84 -2.57 8.10
C ARG A 408 -3.77 -2.45 9.19
N PRO A 409 -3.56 -3.51 10.00
CA PRO A 409 -2.52 -3.56 11.02
C PRO A 409 -1.12 -3.30 10.47
N SER A 410 -0.23 -2.74 11.29
CA SER A 410 1.18 -2.66 10.94
C SER A 410 1.82 -4.06 11.01
N ARG A 411 2.38 -4.56 9.90
CA ARG A 411 3.12 -5.84 9.90
C ARG A 411 4.27 -5.87 10.91
N ARG A 412 4.78 -4.71 11.32
CA ARG A 412 5.85 -4.59 12.33
C ARG A 412 5.42 -5.04 13.72
N SER A 413 4.12 -5.01 14.02
CA SER A 413 3.55 -5.50 15.27
C SER A 413 3.04 -6.94 15.17
N ALA A 414 2.75 -7.43 13.96
CA ALA A 414 2.30 -8.80 13.74
C ALA A 414 3.37 -9.86 14.10
N VAL A 415 4.66 -9.52 14.03
CA VAL A 415 5.77 -10.37 14.50
C VAL A 415 5.70 -10.62 16.02
N ALA A 416 5.08 -9.70 16.79
CA ALA A 416 4.83 -9.89 18.22
C ALA A 416 3.55 -10.71 18.51
N GLU A 417 2.67 -10.92 17.51
CA GLU A 417 1.30 -11.43 17.71
C GLU A 417 1.09 -12.88 17.23
N ILE A 418 2.03 -13.46 16.47
CA ILE A 418 2.00 -14.91 16.17
C ILE A 418 1.93 -15.75 17.47
N GLY A 419 2.37 -15.19 18.61
CA GLY A 419 2.23 -15.79 19.94
C GLY A 419 0.92 -15.53 20.70
N ARG A 420 0.08 -14.53 20.36
CA ARG A 420 -1.12 -14.18 21.16
C ARG A 420 -2.45 -14.59 20.54
N LEU A 421 -2.59 -14.53 19.22
CA LEU A 421 -3.86 -14.88 18.57
C LEU A 421 -4.14 -16.40 18.56
N GLN A 422 -3.12 -17.26 18.68
CA GLN A 422 -3.32 -18.70 18.85
C GLN A 422 -3.96 -19.06 20.21
N LEU A 423 -3.82 -18.23 21.25
CA LEU A 423 -4.45 -18.45 22.55
C LEU A 423 -5.91 -17.97 22.62
N SER A 424 -6.30 -16.99 21.79
CA SER A 424 -7.68 -16.51 21.69
C SER A 424 -8.59 -17.46 20.90
N SER A 425 -8.08 -18.07 19.82
CA SER A 425 -8.84 -19.05 19.04
C SER A 425 -9.15 -20.36 19.79
N ALA A 426 -8.37 -20.68 20.83
CA ALA A 426 -8.62 -21.82 21.71
C ALA A 426 -9.83 -21.59 22.65
N LEU A 427 -10.17 -20.34 22.97
CA LEU A 427 -11.34 -20.01 23.79
C LEU A 427 -12.64 -19.94 22.97
N SER A 428 -12.54 -19.62 21.67
CA SER A 428 -13.72 -19.58 20.78
C SER A 428 -14.16 -20.96 20.27
N ARG A 429 -13.27 -21.98 20.28
CA ARG A 429 -13.62 -23.38 19.95
C ARG A 429 -14.38 -24.11 21.05
N SER A 430 -14.56 -23.49 22.22
CA SER A 430 -15.35 -24.08 23.31
C SER A 430 -16.87 -23.85 23.16
N CYS A 431 -17.31 -23.11 22.13
CA CYS A 431 -18.73 -22.82 21.89
C CYS A 431 -19.41 -23.77 20.86
N GLU A 432 -18.64 -24.56 20.12
CA GLU A 432 -19.18 -25.56 19.15
C GLU A 432 -19.54 -26.91 19.79
N GLN A 433 -19.28 -27.13 21.08
CA GLN A 433 -19.61 -28.40 21.77
C GLN A 433 -21.01 -28.45 22.40
N PHE A 434 -21.83 -27.41 22.31
CA PHE A 434 -23.17 -27.38 22.92
C PHE A 434 -24.34 -27.73 21.98
N SER A 435 -24.08 -28.15 20.73
CA SER A 435 -25.14 -28.55 19.77
C SER A 435 -25.47 -30.05 19.75
N HIS A 436 -24.77 -30.88 20.56
CA HIS A 436 -25.06 -32.31 20.68
C HIS A 436 -25.16 -32.74 22.14
N ARG A 437 -26.23 -32.30 22.83
CA ARG A 437 -26.89 -32.97 23.96
C ARG A 437 -27.98 -32.06 24.53
N CYS A 438 -29.18 -32.20 23.98
CA CYS A 438 -30.48 -32.20 24.68
C CYS A 438 -31.53 -32.67 23.68
#